data_AF-A0A6L8V662-F1
#
_entry.id   AF-A0A6L8V662-F1
#
_cell.length_a   1.000
_cell.length_b   1.000
_cell.length_c   1.000
_cell.angle_alpha   90.00
_cell.angle_beta   90.00
_cell.angle_gamma   90.00
#
_symmetry.space_group_name_H-M   'P 1'
#
loop_
_entity.id
_entity.type
_entity.pdbx_description
1 polymer ?
#
loop_
_entity_poly.entity_id
_entity_poly.type
_entity_poly.pdbx_seq_one_letter_code
_entity_poly.pdbx_strand_id
1 'polypeptide(L)'
;MTRKLFSFSLALLLFTTWLLPQTLLAADSPSFFLEMSDKTNAGKEVQVTVKGKNLTDVFAYEFVLQFDAKRLSFKDGKSAISGFTVSPIVKGDQLTFAHTKVGLSPGQSGDITFFTLTFEAMEEGDALIQIQDVKLIDSDLKMTSQKAETLATIQIGQVLLTDIDQHWAEASIRRAVSLGIVKGYDDGTFRPERPVTRAEFITMLMRALKPPASDSNELTFADLDRIPQWAKDSLSAAVKQKVINGYEDNTFRGDNQITRTEMVTAIVRVLGLKTDLDENTSFADHESIPAYAKGFVAAAAKAGLVQGKENNAFAPNDPTTRAEAVTLILRMLDTK
;
A
#
# COMPACT_ATOMS: atom_id res chain seq x y z
N MET A 1 5.02 -104.09 -39.72
CA MET A 1 4.97 -102.65 -40.04
C MET A 1 5.00 -101.85 -38.75
N THR A 2 6.13 -101.22 -38.38
CA THR A 2 6.15 -100.14 -37.36
C THR A 2 7.51 -99.40 -37.34
N ARG A 3 7.43 -98.07 -37.53
CA ARG A 3 8.28 -96.98 -37.00
C ARG A 3 9.83 -96.95 -37.24
N LYS A 4 10.18 -96.01 -38.14
CA LYS A 4 11.37 -95.12 -38.21
C LYS A 4 10.84 -93.67 -38.38
N LEU A 5 11.50 -92.55 -38.06
CA LEU A 5 12.77 -92.26 -37.35
C LEU A 5 12.71 -90.82 -36.72
N PHE A 6 13.71 -90.48 -35.92
CA PHE A 6 14.34 -89.14 -35.68
C PHE A 6 13.57 -87.80 -35.88
N SER A 7 13.48 -87.05 -34.77
CA SER A 7 14.13 -85.75 -34.46
C SER A 7 13.97 -84.44 -35.29
N PHE A 8 13.93 -83.35 -34.50
CA PHE A 8 14.43 -81.95 -34.70
C PHE A 8 13.48 -80.77 -35.00
N SER A 9 13.81 -79.66 -34.32
CA SER A 9 13.54 -78.22 -34.58
C SER A 9 12.17 -77.59 -34.30
N LEU A 10 12.08 -77.02 -33.08
CA LEU A 10 11.85 -75.59 -32.82
C LEU A 10 11.29 -74.72 -33.98
N ALA A 11 10.03 -74.29 -33.87
CA ALA A 11 9.52 -73.12 -34.59
C ALA A 11 8.31 -72.47 -33.88
N LEU A 12 8.25 -71.13 -33.95
CA LEU A 12 7.06 -70.28 -33.78
C LEU A 12 6.34 -70.23 -32.42
N LEU A 13 7.00 -69.56 -31.45
CA LEU A 13 6.29 -68.53 -30.67
C LEU A 13 5.82 -67.44 -31.65
N LEU A 14 4.51 -67.28 -31.84
CA LEU A 14 3.88 -66.12 -32.51
C LEU A 14 2.36 -66.22 -32.39
N PHE A 15 1.77 -65.73 -31.28
CA PHE A 15 0.39 -65.17 -31.21
C PHE A 15 0.04 -64.63 -29.81
N THR A 16 0.88 -63.75 -29.26
CA THR A 16 0.52 -62.86 -28.14
C THR A 16 0.85 -61.43 -28.52
N THR A 17 0.04 -60.86 -29.41
CA THR A 17 0.13 -59.46 -29.81
C THR A 17 -0.01 -58.57 -28.59
N TRP A 18 1.05 -57.81 -28.30
CA TRP A 18 1.10 -56.83 -27.23
C TRP A 18 -0.01 -55.78 -27.38
N LEU A 19 -1.05 -55.91 -26.55
CA LEU A 19 -1.82 -54.76 -26.08
C LEU A 19 -1.06 -54.16 -24.88
N LEU A 20 0.03 -53.45 -25.18
CA LEU A 20 0.54 -52.49 -24.20
C LEU A 20 -0.56 -51.43 -23.98
N PRO A 21 -0.93 -51.10 -22.74
CA PRO A 21 -1.75 -49.93 -22.50
C PRO A 21 -0.96 -48.71 -22.98
N GLN A 22 -1.41 -48.08 -24.06
CA GLN A 22 -0.90 -46.77 -24.43
C GLN A 22 -1.35 -45.79 -23.35
N THR A 23 -0.45 -45.48 -22.43
CA THR A 23 -0.59 -44.32 -21.56
C THR A 23 -0.49 -43.08 -22.45
N LEU A 24 -1.62 -42.67 -23.00
CA LEU A 24 -1.83 -41.31 -23.49
C LEU A 24 -1.58 -40.39 -22.29
N LEU A 25 -0.35 -39.90 -22.18
CA LEU A 25 -0.06 -38.72 -21.37
C LEU A 25 -0.82 -37.59 -22.05
N ALA A 26 -1.97 -37.24 -21.50
CA ALA A 26 -2.63 -36.00 -21.85
C ALA A 26 -1.62 -34.88 -21.60
N ALA A 27 -1.35 -34.06 -22.61
CA ALA A 27 -0.65 -32.81 -22.37
C ALA A 27 -1.48 -32.00 -21.38
N ASP A 28 -0.86 -31.49 -20.32
CA ASP A 28 -1.57 -30.72 -19.31
C ASP A 28 -2.31 -29.55 -19.97
N SER A 29 -3.61 -29.43 -19.70
CA SER A 29 -4.43 -28.39 -20.31
C SER A 29 -3.94 -26.99 -19.92
N PRO A 30 -4.07 -25.99 -20.81
CA PRO A 30 -3.78 -24.60 -20.48
C PRO A 30 -4.52 -24.14 -19.22
N SER A 31 -3.77 -23.62 -18.26
CA SER A 31 -4.31 -23.06 -17.02
C SER A 31 -3.92 -21.59 -16.88
N PHE A 32 -4.75 -20.81 -16.20
CA PHE A 32 -4.51 -19.38 -15.95
C PHE A 32 -4.58 -19.09 -14.46
N PHE A 33 -3.87 -18.05 -14.03
CA PHE A 33 -3.85 -17.61 -12.64
C PHE A 33 -3.57 -16.12 -12.51
N LEU A 34 -4.03 -15.55 -11.40
CA LEU A 34 -3.81 -14.17 -11.01
C LEU A 34 -2.73 -14.12 -9.93
N GLU A 35 -1.78 -13.21 -10.07
CA GLU A 35 -0.73 -12.95 -9.09
C GLU A 35 -0.80 -11.46 -8.68
N MET A 36 -1.02 -11.21 -7.39
CA MET A 36 -1.17 -9.89 -6.80
C MET A 36 -0.80 -9.93 -5.32
N SER A 37 -0.77 -8.77 -4.67
CA SER A 37 -0.72 -8.68 -3.21
C SER A 37 -2.09 -9.02 -2.59
N ASP A 38 -2.13 -9.91 -1.60
CA ASP A 38 -3.37 -10.31 -0.91
C ASP A 38 -4.07 -9.14 -0.17
N LYS A 39 -3.35 -8.05 0.11
CA LYS A 39 -3.80 -6.93 0.96
C LYS A 39 -3.34 -5.58 0.42
N THR A 40 -4.17 -4.55 0.58
CA THR A 40 -3.85 -3.15 0.27
C THR A 40 -4.68 -2.18 1.11
N ASN A 41 -4.40 -0.88 1.01
CA ASN A 41 -5.22 0.18 1.63
C ASN A 41 -6.00 0.95 0.57
N ALA A 42 -7.11 1.58 0.96
CA ALA A 42 -7.79 2.57 0.12
C ALA A 42 -6.83 3.71 -0.31
N GLY A 43 -7.01 4.24 -1.52
CA GLY A 43 -6.13 5.22 -2.14
C GLY A 43 -4.72 4.69 -2.46
N LYS A 44 -4.57 3.39 -2.72
CA LYS A 44 -3.32 2.76 -3.19
C LYS A 44 -3.55 2.01 -4.48
N GLU A 45 -2.52 2.00 -5.31
CA GLU A 45 -2.49 1.17 -6.50
C GLU A 45 -2.18 -0.29 -6.16
N VAL A 46 -2.77 -1.19 -6.93
CA VAL A 46 -2.66 -2.64 -6.85
C VAL A 46 -2.27 -3.14 -8.23
N GLN A 47 -1.21 -3.94 -8.31
CA GLN A 47 -0.81 -4.60 -9.55
C GLN A 47 -1.33 -6.04 -9.56
N VAL A 48 -1.97 -6.40 -10.66
CA VAL A 48 -2.61 -7.70 -10.89
C VAL A 48 -2.02 -8.29 -12.16
N THR A 49 -1.17 -9.30 -12.00
CA THR A 49 -0.48 -9.94 -13.11
C THR A 49 -1.20 -11.21 -13.53
N VAL A 50 -1.56 -11.29 -14.81
CA VAL A 50 -2.18 -12.48 -15.40
C VAL A 50 -1.08 -13.39 -15.96
N LYS A 51 -1.09 -14.65 -15.52
CA LYS A 51 -0.16 -15.69 -15.94
C LYS A 51 -0.91 -16.94 -16.39
N GLY A 52 -0.22 -17.83 -17.08
CA GLY A 52 -0.73 -19.17 -17.37
C GLY A 52 0.36 -20.20 -17.55
N LYS A 53 -0.01 -21.47 -17.48
CA LYS A 53 0.88 -22.64 -17.63
C LYS A 53 0.42 -23.60 -18.71
N ASN A 54 1.39 -24.31 -19.28
CA ASN A 54 1.17 -25.31 -20.33
C ASN A 54 0.56 -24.72 -21.61
N LEU A 55 0.91 -23.46 -21.92
CA LEU A 55 0.49 -22.80 -23.14
C LEU A 55 1.27 -23.33 -24.34
N THR A 56 0.64 -23.33 -25.51
CA THR A 56 1.27 -23.74 -26.77
C THR A 56 0.98 -22.68 -27.84
N ASP A 57 2.05 -22.17 -28.45
CA ASP A 57 2.06 -21.29 -29.63
C ASP A 57 1.17 -20.04 -29.54
N VAL A 58 1.04 -19.40 -28.37
CA VAL A 58 0.19 -18.21 -28.23
C VAL A 58 0.77 -17.01 -28.99
N PHE A 59 0.10 -16.60 -30.06
CA PHE A 59 0.46 -15.45 -30.88
C PHE A 59 -0.37 -14.21 -30.53
N ALA A 60 -1.65 -14.37 -30.22
CA ALA A 60 -2.50 -13.30 -29.71
C ALA A 60 -3.45 -13.82 -28.63
N TYR A 61 -3.99 -12.90 -27.82
CA TYR A 61 -4.90 -13.24 -26.74
C TYR A 61 -5.93 -12.14 -26.46
N GLU A 62 -7.09 -12.55 -25.93
CA GLU A 62 -8.11 -11.69 -25.35
C GLU A 62 -8.52 -12.30 -24.00
N PHE A 63 -8.49 -11.49 -22.94
CA PHE A 63 -8.98 -11.87 -21.61
C PHE A 63 -10.16 -10.98 -21.24
N VAL A 64 -11.22 -11.60 -20.75
CA VAL A 64 -12.35 -10.93 -20.11
C VAL A 64 -12.24 -11.17 -18.61
N LEU A 65 -12.09 -10.09 -17.85
CA LEU A 65 -12.04 -10.12 -16.39
C LEU A 65 -13.28 -9.43 -15.82
N GLN A 66 -13.71 -9.90 -14.66
CA GLN A 66 -14.67 -9.21 -13.80
C GLN A 66 -13.94 -8.73 -12.53
N PHE A 67 -14.28 -7.55 -12.02
CA PHE A 67 -13.67 -6.99 -10.81
C PHE A 67 -14.71 -6.25 -9.96
N ASP A 68 -14.50 -6.15 -8.64
CA ASP A 68 -15.36 -5.36 -7.77
C ASP A 68 -15.22 -3.86 -8.07
N ALA A 69 -16.04 -3.35 -8.99
CA ALA A 69 -16.06 -1.93 -9.39
C ALA A 69 -16.54 -0.96 -8.30
N LYS A 70 -17.04 -1.46 -7.16
CA LYS A 70 -17.30 -0.62 -5.98
C LYS A 70 -16.00 -0.36 -5.20
N ARG A 71 -15.07 -1.32 -5.22
CA ARG A 71 -13.81 -1.24 -4.43
C ARG A 71 -12.54 -1.04 -5.25
N LEU A 72 -12.57 -1.27 -6.55
CA LEU A 72 -11.41 -1.15 -7.45
C LEU A 72 -11.75 -0.26 -8.65
N SER A 73 -10.89 0.71 -8.95
CA SER A 73 -10.92 1.50 -10.20
C SER A 73 -9.77 1.08 -11.09
N PHE A 74 -10.05 0.53 -12.27
CA PHE A 74 -9.01 0.29 -13.27
C PHE A 74 -8.30 1.59 -13.68
N LYS A 75 -6.97 1.54 -13.84
CA LYS A 75 -6.13 2.69 -14.25
C LYS A 75 -5.40 2.45 -15.56
N ASP A 76 -4.64 1.35 -15.66
CA ASP A 76 -3.79 1.04 -16.81
C ASP A 76 -3.56 -0.48 -16.93
N GLY A 77 -3.12 -0.95 -18.10
CA GLY A 77 -2.76 -2.34 -18.33
C GLY A 77 -1.67 -2.49 -19.38
N LYS A 78 -0.65 -3.28 -19.06
CA LYS A 78 0.56 -3.43 -19.86
C LYS A 78 0.89 -4.89 -20.16
N SER A 79 0.99 -5.24 -21.44
CA SER A 79 1.48 -6.55 -21.89
C SER A 79 2.95 -6.75 -21.48
N ALA A 80 3.26 -7.94 -20.98
CA ALA A 80 4.62 -8.42 -20.79
C ALA A 80 5.22 -9.03 -22.08
N ILE A 81 4.37 -9.29 -23.09
CA ILE A 81 4.76 -9.80 -24.41
C ILE A 81 4.96 -8.62 -25.37
N SER A 82 5.98 -8.71 -26.24
CA SER A 82 6.21 -7.74 -27.30
C SER A 82 5.17 -7.88 -28.43
N GLY A 83 4.57 -6.76 -28.81
CA GLY A 83 3.47 -6.73 -29.78
C GLY A 83 2.68 -5.43 -29.70
N PHE A 84 1.43 -5.49 -30.14
CA PHE A 84 0.46 -4.41 -30.09
C PHE A 84 -0.66 -4.74 -29.09
N THR A 85 -0.90 -3.84 -28.14
CA THR A 85 -1.99 -3.93 -27.15
C THR A 85 -3.12 -2.99 -27.57
N VAL A 86 -4.35 -3.48 -27.60
CA VAL A 86 -5.53 -2.63 -27.79
C VAL A 86 -5.83 -1.89 -26.48
N SER A 87 -6.20 -0.61 -26.55
CA SER A 87 -6.63 0.15 -25.37
C SER A 87 -7.68 -0.63 -24.56
N PRO A 88 -7.45 -0.93 -23.27
CA PRO A 88 -8.34 -1.79 -22.50
C PRO A 88 -9.75 -1.21 -22.39
N ILE A 89 -10.76 -2.07 -22.49
CA ILE A 89 -12.18 -1.68 -22.52
C ILE A 89 -12.80 -1.99 -21.16
N VAL A 90 -13.30 -0.98 -20.46
CA VAL A 90 -14.04 -1.13 -19.21
C VAL A 90 -15.53 -0.86 -19.43
N LYS A 91 -16.39 -1.76 -18.95
CA LYS A 91 -17.85 -1.65 -18.98
C LYS A 91 -18.42 -2.11 -17.63
N GLY A 92 -18.65 -1.17 -16.73
CA GLY A 92 -19.08 -1.49 -15.36
C GLY A 92 -17.99 -2.25 -14.61
N ASP A 93 -18.31 -3.46 -14.18
CA ASP A 93 -17.44 -4.42 -13.50
C ASP A 93 -16.64 -5.34 -14.44
N GLN A 94 -16.83 -5.22 -15.76
CA GLN A 94 -16.12 -6.00 -16.76
C GLN A 94 -14.97 -5.22 -17.41
N LEU A 95 -13.81 -5.86 -17.52
CA LEU A 95 -12.61 -5.38 -18.21
C LEU A 95 -12.24 -6.35 -19.34
N THR A 96 -12.04 -5.85 -20.56
CA THR A 96 -11.46 -6.62 -21.68
C THR A 96 -10.07 -6.12 -21.98
N PHE A 97 -9.10 -7.05 -22.00
CA PHE A 97 -7.71 -6.78 -22.33
C PHE A 97 -7.26 -7.67 -23.49
N ALA A 98 -6.74 -7.08 -24.57
CA ALA A 98 -6.37 -7.81 -25.79
C ALA A 98 -5.03 -7.36 -26.36
N HIS A 99 -4.25 -8.32 -26.85
CA HIS A 99 -2.91 -8.10 -27.38
C HIS A 99 -2.57 -9.10 -28.47
N THR A 100 -1.75 -8.67 -29.44
CA THR A 100 -1.24 -9.51 -30.52
C THR A 100 0.25 -9.28 -30.72
N LYS A 101 1.01 -10.34 -30.97
CA LYS A 101 2.36 -10.22 -31.54
C LYS A 101 2.28 -9.59 -32.93
N VAL A 102 3.40 -9.04 -33.41
CA VAL A 102 3.49 -8.39 -34.72
C VAL A 102 4.66 -8.96 -35.54
N GLY A 103 4.46 -9.07 -36.85
CA GLY A 103 5.45 -9.64 -37.77
C GLY A 103 5.52 -11.16 -37.75
N LEU A 104 6.45 -11.71 -38.54
CA LEU A 104 6.68 -13.16 -38.66
C LEU A 104 7.49 -13.65 -37.45
N SER A 105 6.81 -13.98 -36.36
CA SER A 105 7.39 -14.57 -35.16
C SER A 105 6.56 -15.79 -34.73
N PRO A 106 7.18 -16.83 -34.13
CA PRO A 106 6.41 -17.92 -33.53
C PRO A 106 5.58 -17.39 -32.35
N GLY A 107 4.51 -18.10 -32.02
CA GLY A 107 3.81 -17.89 -30.77
C GLY A 107 4.66 -18.32 -29.56
N GLN A 108 4.18 -17.99 -28.37
CA GLN A 108 4.87 -18.29 -27.11
C GLN A 108 4.28 -19.54 -26.46
N SER A 109 5.14 -20.40 -25.93
CA SER A 109 4.78 -21.69 -25.31
C SER A 109 5.37 -21.82 -23.90
N GLY A 110 4.82 -22.72 -23.09
CA GLY A 110 5.23 -22.99 -21.72
C GLY A 110 4.48 -22.13 -20.69
N ASP A 111 5.18 -21.69 -19.64
CA ASP A 111 4.64 -20.77 -18.65
C ASP A 111 4.78 -19.32 -19.15
N ILE A 112 3.67 -18.59 -19.21
CA ILE A 112 3.57 -17.25 -19.81
C ILE A 112 3.11 -16.25 -18.77
N THR A 113 3.80 -15.11 -18.68
CA THR A 113 3.25 -13.89 -18.08
C THR A 113 2.66 -13.06 -19.21
N PHE A 114 1.34 -12.80 -19.17
CA PHE A 114 0.62 -12.15 -20.25
C PHE A 114 0.69 -10.63 -20.13
N PHE A 115 0.19 -10.09 -19.02
CA PHE A 115 0.11 -8.66 -18.75
C PHE A 115 -0.03 -8.38 -17.25
N THR A 116 0.25 -7.14 -16.87
CA THR A 116 -0.05 -6.60 -15.55
C THR A 116 -1.06 -5.46 -15.68
N LEU A 117 -2.13 -5.53 -14.90
CA LEU A 117 -3.14 -4.49 -14.75
C LEU A 117 -2.85 -3.67 -13.48
N THR A 118 -3.16 -2.38 -13.50
CA THR A 118 -3.10 -1.49 -12.35
C THR A 118 -4.51 -1.03 -11.99
N PHE A 119 -4.90 -1.24 -10.73
CA PHE A 119 -6.14 -0.74 -10.15
C PHE A 119 -5.84 0.19 -8.97
N GLU A 120 -6.67 1.20 -8.72
CA GLU A 120 -6.70 1.92 -7.43
C GLU A 120 -7.77 1.29 -6.53
N ALA A 121 -7.39 0.98 -5.29
CA ALA A 121 -8.32 0.56 -4.25
C ALA A 121 -9.10 1.76 -3.69
N MET A 122 -10.43 1.65 -3.63
CA MET A 122 -11.35 2.75 -3.34
C MET A 122 -12.03 2.63 -1.97
N GLU A 123 -12.79 1.55 -1.74
CA GLU A 123 -13.55 1.29 -0.52
C GLU A 123 -13.02 0.06 0.23
N GLU A 124 -13.18 0.05 1.55
CA GLU A 124 -12.76 -1.07 2.41
C GLU A 124 -13.63 -2.33 2.23
N GLY A 125 -13.05 -3.48 2.58
CA GLY A 125 -13.59 -4.82 2.44
C GLY A 125 -12.87 -5.66 1.39
N ASP A 126 -13.30 -6.91 1.25
CA ASP A 126 -12.75 -7.82 0.27
C ASP A 126 -13.26 -7.46 -1.13
N ALA A 127 -12.33 -7.30 -2.08
CA ALA A 127 -12.59 -7.07 -3.49
C ALA A 127 -12.17 -8.28 -4.31
N LEU A 128 -13.07 -8.74 -5.18
CA LEU A 128 -12.83 -9.88 -6.07
C LEU A 128 -12.32 -9.43 -7.43
N ILE A 129 -11.44 -10.22 -8.02
CA ILE A 129 -11.07 -10.17 -9.44
C ILE A 129 -11.13 -11.60 -9.99
N GLN A 130 -11.82 -11.80 -11.10
CA GLN A 130 -11.99 -13.12 -11.72
C GLN A 130 -11.68 -13.05 -13.22
N ILE A 131 -10.89 -13.99 -13.73
CA ILE A 131 -10.79 -14.25 -15.17
C ILE A 131 -12.03 -15.05 -15.57
N GLN A 132 -12.91 -14.47 -16.36
CA GLN A 132 -14.12 -15.14 -16.87
C GLN A 132 -13.75 -16.01 -18.08
N ASP A 133 -13.46 -15.34 -19.21
CA ASP A 133 -13.20 -15.96 -20.50
C ASP A 133 -11.80 -15.60 -21.00
N VAL A 134 -11.15 -16.57 -21.65
CA VAL A 134 -9.87 -16.37 -22.33
C VAL A 134 -9.96 -16.94 -23.74
N LYS A 135 -9.55 -16.13 -24.71
CA LYS A 135 -9.31 -16.56 -26.09
C LYS A 135 -7.82 -16.50 -26.37
N LEU A 136 -7.29 -17.56 -26.95
CA LEU A 136 -5.92 -17.64 -27.45
C LEU A 136 -5.97 -17.86 -28.95
N ILE A 137 -5.06 -17.23 -29.68
CA ILE A 137 -4.90 -17.39 -31.12
C ILE A 137 -3.47 -17.87 -31.37
N ASP A 138 -3.32 -18.97 -32.10
CA ASP A 138 -2.01 -19.54 -32.46
C ASP A 138 -1.35 -18.80 -33.64
N SER A 139 -0.10 -19.14 -33.99
CA SER A 139 0.59 -18.51 -35.13
C SER A 139 0.03 -18.89 -36.50
N ASP A 140 -0.77 -19.95 -36.58
CA ASP A 140 -1.60 -20.35 -37.74
C ASP A 140 -2.96 -19.63 -37.77
N LEU A 141 -3.21 -18.67 -36.86
CA LEU A 141 -4.47 -17.93 -36.68
C LEU A 141 -5.67 -18.78 -36.22
N LYS A 142 -5.46 -19.97 -35.67
CA LYS A 142 -6.51 -20.80 -35.06
C LYS A 142 -6.83 -20.25 -33.68
N MET A 143 -8.11 -19.95 -33.46
CA MET A 143 -8.61 -19.49 -32.16
C MET A 143 -9.06 -20.68 -31.29
N THR A 144 -8.63 -20.67 -30.03
CA THR A 144 -9.22 -21.48 -28.95
C THR A 144 -9.85 -20.54 -27.92
N SER A 145 -10.89 -21.00 -27.24
CA SER A 145 -11.61 -20.22 -26.22
C SER A 145 -11.91 -21.13 -25.04
N GLN A 146 -11.61 -20.68 -23.82
CA GLN A 146 -11.94 -21.40 -22.61
C GLN A 146 -12.41 -20.45 -21.50
N LYS A 147 -13.34 -20.96 -20.68
CA LYS A 147 -13.68 -20.35 -19.40
C LYS A 147 -12.58 -20.69 -18.41
N ALA A 148 -11.98 -19.66 -17.82
CA ALA A 148 -10.94 -19.84 -16.80
C ALA A 148 -11.55 -19.88 -15.39
N GLU A 149 -12.62 -19.09 -15.17
CA GLU A 149 -13.34 -18.89 -13.91
C GLU A 149 -12.42 -18.66 -12.68
N THR A 150 -11.17 -18.24 -12.91
CA THR A 150 -10.12 -18.20 -11.91
C THR A 150 -10.21 -16.90 -11.12
N LEU A 151 -10.50 -17.02 -9.83
CA LEU A 151 -10.69 -15.90 -8.91
C LEU A 151 -9.46 -15.63 -8.04
N ALA A 152 -9.30 -14.37 -7.66
CA ALA A 152 -8.46 -13.92 -6.58
C ALA A 152 -9.19 -12.83 -5.77
N THR A 153 -8.84 -12.72 -4.49
CA THR A 153 -9.42 -11.75 -3.58
C THR A 153 -8.30 -10.87 -3.05
N ILE A 154 -8.52 -9.54 -3.05
CA ILE A 154 -7.67 -8.60 -2.33
C ILE A 154 -8.45 -7.98 -1.17
N GLN A 155 -7.89 -8.07 0.03
CA GLN A 155 -8.42 -7.40 1.20
C GLN A 155 -8.01 -5.92 1.15
N ILE A 156 -8.98 -5.04 0.90
CA ILE A 156 -8.76 -3.59 0.97
C ILE A 156 -9.15 -3.14 2.36
N GLY A 157 -8.19 -2.70 3.16
CA GLY A 157 -8.46 -2.34 4.55
C GLY A 157 -7.19 -2.12 5.33
N GLN A 158 -7.35 -1.66 6.57
CA GLN A 158 -6.26 -1.17 7.41
C GLN A 158 -5.02 -2.07 7.38
N VAL A 159 -3.86 -1.42 7.23
CA VAL A 159 -2.55 -1.98 7.56
C VAL A 159 -2.66 -2.81 8.84
N LEU A 160 -2.34 -4.11 8.72
CA LEU A 160 -2.17 -5.00 9.86
C LEU A 160 -0.91 -4.57 10.61
N LEU A 161 -1.11 -3.63 11.53
CA LEU A 161 -0.09 -3.17 12.46
C LEU A 161 -0.01 -4.18 13.62
N THR A 162 1.11 -4.86 13.74
CA THR A 162 1.28 -6.05 14.61
C THR A 162 1.57 -5.70 16.08
N ASP A 163 1.76 -4.42 16.39
CA ASP A 163 2.25 -3.90 17.68
C ASP A 163 1.32 -2.84 18.29
N ILE A 164 0.05 -2.78 17.85
CA ILE A 164 -0.95 -1.83 18.35
C ILE A 164 -2.17 -2.49 19.01
N ASP A 165 -2.28 -3.81 18.99
CA ASP A 165 -3.43 -4.51 19.58
C ASP A 165 -3.48 -4.25 21.09
N GLN A 166 -4.66 -3.88 21.60
CA GLN A 166 -4.90 -3.46 22.99
C GLN A 166 -4.15 -2.17 23.42
N HIS A 167 -3.47 -1.50 22.49
CA HIS A 167 -2.79 -0.24 22.79
C HIS A 167 -3.80 0.88 23.02
N TRP A 168 -3.57 1.76 24.00
CA TRP A 168 -4.50 2.85 24.34
C TRP A 168 -4.81 3.78 23.14
N ALA A 169 -3.86 3.90 22.22
CA ALA A 169 -3.96 4.70 21.00
C ALA A 169 -4.39 3.91 19.76
N GLU A 170 -4.75 2.62 19.86
CA GLU A 170 -5.00 1.74 18.72
C GLU A 170 -5.96 2.36 17.69
N ALA A 171 -7.13 2.82 18.13
CA ALA A 171 -8.13 3.45 17.26
C ALA A 171 -7.61 4.75 16.61
N SER A 172 -6.84 5.56 17.35
CA SER A 172 -6.19 6.77 16.84
C SER A 172 -5.15 6.45 15.77
N ILE A 173 -4.33 5.42 16.00
CA ILE A 173 -3.29 4.99 15.05
C ILE A 173 -3.95 4.48 13.76
N ARG A 174 -4.94 3.58 13.89
CA ARG A 174 -5.72 3.03 12.78
C ARG A 174 -6.35 4.14 11.92
N ARG A 175 -6.99 5.13 12.56
CA ARG A 175 -7.58 6.31 11.88
C ARG A 175 -6.52 7.22 11.24
N ALA A 176 -5.38 7.44 11.89
CA ALA A 176 -4.32 8.28 11.32
C ALA A 176 -3.65 7.62 10.10
N VAL A 177 -3.59 6.29 10.05
CA VAL A 177 -3.15 5.52 8.88
C VAL A 177 -4.18 5.61 7.74
N SER A 178 -5.48 5.40 8.01
CA SER A 178 -6.50 5.47 6.94
C SER A 178 -6.65 6.88 6.35
N LEU A 179 -6.44 7.93 7.15
CA LEU A 179 -6.38 9.32 6.67
C LEU A 179 -5.08 9.68 5.92
N GLY A 180 -4.08 8.79 5.88
CA GLY A 180 -2.79 9.01 5.22
C GLY A 180 -1.85 9.97 5.95
N ILE A 181 -2.13 10.30 7.21
CA ILE A 181 -1.30 11.17 8.08
C ILE A 181 0.04 10.48 8.36
N VAL A 182 -0.04 9.18 8.67
CA VAL A 182 1.08 8.30 8.99
C VAL A 182 1.04 7.01 8.17
N LYS A 183 2.16 6.28 8.21
CA LYS A 183 2.26 4.90 7.75
C LYS A 183 2.93 4.06 8.85
N GLY A 184 2.67 2.76 8.83
CA GLY A 184 3.52 1.78 9.50
C GLY A 184 4.89 1.67 8.83
N TYR A 185 5.74 0.83 9.39
CA TYR A 185 7.01 0.39 8.83
C TYR A 185 6.80 -0.86 7.97
N ASP A 186 7.77 -1.17 7.10
CA ASP A 186 7.68 -2.29 6.16
C ASP A 186 7.69 -3.68 6.85
N ASP A 187 8.08 -3.73 8.13
CA ASP A 187 8.00 -4.90 9.01
C ASP A 187 6.59 -5.13 9.62
N GLY A 188 5.61 -4.30 9.27
CA GLY A 188 4.25 -4.36 9.79
C GLY A 188 4.08 -3.71 11.17
N THR A 189 5.07 -3.00 11.71
CA THR A 189 4.95 -2.28 12.99
C THR A 189 4.51 -0.82 12.82
N PHE A 190 3.93 -0.22 13.85
CA PHE A 190 3.72 1.23 13.96
C PHE A 190 4.74 1.89 14.88
N ARG A 191 5.26 1.16 15.86
CA ARG A 191 6.16 1.57 16.95
C ARG A 191 5.55 2.71 17.78
N PRO A 192 4.38 2.48 18.43
CA PRO A 192 3.59 3.54 19.08
C PRO A 192 4.41 4.36 20.08
N GLU A 193 5.24 3.70 20.88
CA GLU A 193 6.05 4.31 21.93
C GLU A 193 7.39 4.90 21.46
N ARG A 194 7.72 4.83 20.15
CA ARG A 194 8.93 5.48 19.63
C ARG A 194 8.77 7.01 19.71
N PRO A 195 9.73 7.76 20.28
CA PRO A 195 9.74 9.23 20.19
C PRO A 195 9.81 9.72 18.73
N VAL A 196 9.11 10.79 18.41
CA VAL A 196 9.15 11.44 17.08
C VAL A 196 10.08 12.63 17.03
N THR A 197 10.74 12.84 15.89
CA THR A 197 11.53 14.06 15.66
C THR A 197 10.64 15.25 15.30
N ARG A 198 11.18 16.46 15.43
CA ARG A 198 10.51 17.70 15.00
C ARG A 198 10.15 17.67 13.51
N ALA A 199 11.03 17.14 12.66
CA ALA A 199 10.77 16.97 11.23
C ALA A 199 9.64 15.95 10.96
N GLU A 200 9.61 14.83 11.69
CA GLU A 200 8.54 13.83 11.59
C GLU A 200 7.19 14.42 12.02
N PHE A 201 7.15 15.11 13.16
CA PHE A 201 5.91 15.71 13.67
C PHE A 201 5.32 16.76 12.72
N ILE A 202 6.12 17.71 12.25
CA ILE A 202 5.64 18.74 11.30
C ILE A 202 5.13 18.10 10.00
N THR A 203 5.77 17.03 9.52
CA THR A 203 5.33 16.30 8.33
C THR A 203 4.00 15.57 8.56
N MET A 204 3.78 14.96 9.73
CA MET A 204 2.47 14.39 10.09
C MET A 204 1.39 15.48 10.15
N LEU A 205 1.68 16.61 10.82
CA LEU A 205 0.76 17.72 10.97
C LEU A 205 0.37 18.35 9.62
N MET A 206 1.31 18.55 8.71
CA MET A 206 1.01 19.08 7.37
C MET A 206 0.22 18.08 6.50
N ARG A 207 0.48 16.77 6.60
CA ARG A 207 -0.34 15.74 5.92
C ARG A 207 -1.78 15.72 6.42
N ALA A 208 -2.00 15.97 7.71
CA ALA A 208 -3.34 16.11 8.28
C ALA A 208 -4.07 17.37 7.77
N LEU A 209 -3.35 18.49 7.63
CA LEU A 209 -3.94 19.77 7.21
C LEU A 209 -4.10 19.93 5.70
N LYS A 210 -3.33 19.18 4.89
CA LYS A 210 -3.32 19.25 3.42
C LYS A 210 -3.29 20.70 2.87
N PRO A 211 -2.35 21.55 3.32
CA PRO A 211 -2.26 22.92 2.84
C PRO A 211 -1.89 22.97 1.35
N PRO A 212 -2.11 24.11 0.66
CA PRO A 212 -1.59 24.33 -0.68
C PRO A 212 -0.08 24.09 -0.75
N ALA A 213 0.40 23.61 -1.90
CA ALA A 213 1.81 23.38 -2.12
C ALA A 213 2.62 24.66 -1.85
N SER A 214 3.75 24.51 -1.14
CA SER A 214 4.66 25.60 -0.79
C SER A 214 6.05 25.24 -1.28
N ASP A 215 6.72 26.17 -1.96
CA ASP A 215 8.09 25.98 -2.40
C ASP A 215 9.04 25.95 -1.20
N SER A 216 9.92 24.95 -1.11
CA SER A 216 10.94 24.85 -0.06
C SER A 216 12.13 25.79 -0.27
N ASN A 217 12.24 26.45 -1.43
CA ASN A 217 13.25 27.48 -1.72
C ASN A 217 13.14 28.73 -0.82
N GLU A 218 12.00 28.96 -0.14
CA GLU A 218 11.79 30.09 0.78
C GLU A 218 12.37 29.84 2.20
N LEU A 219 12.92 28.66 2.50
CA LEU A 219 13.47 28.34 3.83
C LEU A 219 14.84 28.97 4.08
N THR A 220 14.99 29.67 5.21
CA THR A 220 16.21 30.43 5.57
C THR A 220 16.89 29.96 6.86
N PHE A 221 16.65 28.71 7.30
CA PHE A 221 17.25 28.18 8.53
C PHE A 221 18.76 27.96 8.42
N ALA A 222 19.50 28.22 9.50
CA ALA A 222 20.96 28.05 9.57
C ALA A 222 21.42 26.59 9.51
N ASP A 223 20.54 25.62 9.79
CA ASP A 223 20.77 24.17 9.71
C ASP A 223 20.01 23.50 8.56
N LEU A 224 19.64 24.26 7.51
CA LEU A 224 18.84 23.77 6.37
C LEU A 224 19.47 22.60 5.60
N ASP A 225 20.79 22.47 5.63
CA ASP A 225 21.58 21.36 5.07
C ASP A 225 21.34 20.05 5.83
N ARG A 226 21.08 20.12 7.14
CA ARG A 226 20.75 18.99 8.01
C ARG A 226 19.28 18.59 7.96
N ILE A 227 18.40 19.43 7.40
CA ILE A 227 16.97 19.11 7.29
C ILE A 227 16.74 18.09 6.17
N PRO A 228 16.18 16.90 6.45
CA PRO A 228 15.94 15.88 5.43
C PRO A 228 15.04 16.39 4.30
N GLN A 229 15.37 16.09 3.05
CA GLN A 229 14.66 16.63 1.88
C GLN A 229 13.15 16.33 1.91
N TRP A 230 12.74 15.16 2.41
CA TRP A 230 11.33 14.76 2.54
C TRP A 230 10.51 15.63 3.52
N ALA A 231 11.18 16.37 4.42
CA ALA A 231 10.54 17.24 5.39
C ALA A 231 10.41 18.69 4.91
N LYS A 232 11.22 19.13 3.93
CA LYS A 232 11.38 20.56 3.60
C LYS A 232 10.09 21.22 3.09
N ASP A 233 9.31 20.55 2.24
CA ASP A 233 8.06 21.13 1.72
C ASP A 233 7.01 21.25 2.84
N SER A 234 6.96 20.28 3.75
CA SER A 234 6.11 20.34 4.95
C SER A 234 6.57 21.46 5.89
N LEU A 235 7.87 21.62 6.07
CA LEU A 235 8.42 22.70 6.88
C LEU A 235 8.13 24.08 6.29
N SER A 236 8.30 24.25 4.96
CA SER A 236 7.92 25.48 4.24
C SER A 236 6.45 25.82 4.46
N ALA A 237 5.55 24.86 4.24
CA ALA A 237 4.12 25.06 4.47
C ALA A 237 3.81 25.42 5.94
N ALA A 238 4.50 24.82 6.91
CA ALA A 238 4.31 25.10 8.34
C ALA A 238 4.83 26.49 8.76
N VAL A 239 5.97 26.92 8.24
CA VAL A 239 6.54 28.27 8.46
C VAL A 239 5.65 29.34 7.83
N LYS A 240 5.19 29.13 6.59
CA LYS A 240 4.29 30.04 5.86
C LYS A 240 2.96 30.26 6.58
N GLN A 241 2.45 29.22 7.24
CA GLN A 241 1.26 29.26 8.10
C GLN A 241 1.54 29.72 9.54
N LYS A 242 2.78 30.07 9.89
CA LYS A 242 3.22 30.50 11.23
C LYS A 242 2.96 29.46 12.34
N VAL A 243 2.92 28.17 11.97
CA VAL A 243 2.81 27.04 12.90
C VAL A 243 4.11 26.89 13.71
N ILE A 244 5.25 27.05 13.03
CA ILE A 244 6.59 26.95 13.61
C ILE A 244 7.50 28.04 13.05
N ASN A 245 8.37 28.58 13.90
CA ASN A 245 9.26 29.71 13.58
C ASN A 245 10.76 29.37 13.70
N GLY A 246 11.11 28.15 14.12
CA GLY A 246 12.48 27.79 14.53
C GLY A 246 12.82 28.23 15.96
N TYR A 247 14.12 28.25 16.26
CA TYR A 247 14.72 28.77 17.50
C TYR A 247 15.39 30.14 17.29
N GLU A 248 15.79 30.80 18.38
CA GLU A 248 16.41 32.14 18.37
C GLU A 248 17.72 32.24 17.57
N ASP A 249 18.45 31.13 17.44
CA ASP A 249 19.67 30.99 16.61
C ASP A 249 19.36 30.74 15.11
N ASN A 250 18.12 30.93 14.69
CA ASN A 250 17.62 30.67 13.34
C ASN A 250 17.79 29.20 12.90
N THR A 251 17.77 28.24 13.83
CA THR A 251 17.77 26.79 13.51
C THR A 251 16.37 26.17 13.60
N PHE A 252 16.13 25.09 12.86
CA PHE A 252 14.94 24.25 12.99
C PHE A 252 15.15 23.05 13.92
N ARG A 253 16.36 22.45 13.90
CA ARG A 253 16.79 21.24 14.62
C ARG A 253 15.89 20.03 14.34
N GLY A 254 15.73 19.71 13.06
CA GLY A 254 14.74 18.72 12.58
C GLY A 254 14.89 17.30 13.14
N ASP A 255 16.13 16.88 13.44
CA ASP A 255 16.43 15.54 13.98
C ASP A 255 16.19 15.43 15.49
N ASN A 256 16.08 16.55 16.21
CA ASN A 256 15.80 16.52 17.65
C ASN A 256 14.41 15.94 17.89
N GLN A 257 14.26 15.17 18.96
CA GLN A 257 12.95 14.73 19.46
C GLN A 257 12.13 15.97 19.81
N ILE A 258 10.86 16.00 19.37
CA ILE A 258 9.97 17.11 19.73
C ILE A 258 9.50 16.95 21.17
N THR A 259 9.51 18.05 21.93
CA THR A 259 9.00 18.03 23.30
C THR A 259 7.48 18.20 23.32
N ARG A 260 6.84 17.77 24.41
CA ARG A 260 5.40 17.96 24.61
C ARG A 260 4.98 19.44 24.51
N THR A 261 5.81 20.36 25.00
CA THR A 261 5.59 21.81 24.87
C THR A 261 5.55 22.26 23.41
N GLU A 262 6.54 21.85 22.62
CA GLU A 262 6.67 22.23 21.21
C GLU A 262 5.52 21.67 20.36
N MET A 263 5.16 20.40 20.60
CA MET A 263 4.04 19.72 19.96
C MET A 263 2.71 20.45 20.22
N VAL A 264 2.42 20.78 21.48
CA VAL A 264 1.19 21.49 21.87
C VAL A 264 1.14 22.90 21.30
N THR A 265 2.25 23.63 21.36
CA THR A 265 2.35 25.01 20.83
C THR A 265 2.02 25.04 19.33
N ALA A 266 2.52 24.08 18.54
CA ALA A 266 2.20 23.98 17.12
C ALA A 266 0.71 23.71 16.85
N ILE A 267 0.09 22.78 17.59
CA ILE A 267 -1.33 22.44 17.46
C ILE A 267 -2.24 23.63 17.80
N VAL A 268 -1.94 24.36 18.88
CA VAL A 268 -2.72 25.54 19.30
C VAL A 268 -2.63 26.67 18.28
N ARG A 269 -1.47 26.87 17.66
CA ARG A 269 -1.29 27.83 16.55
C ARG A 269 -2.12 27.46 15.32
N VAL A 270 -2.17 26.18 14.95
CA VAL A 270 -3.01 25.68 13.84
C VAL A 270 -4.50 25.90 14.08
N LEU A 271 -4.95 25.80 15.33
CA LEU A 271 -6.34 26.06 15.72
C LEU A 271 -6.65 27.55 15.90
N GLY A 272 -5.63 28.42 15.95
CA GLY A 272 -5.80 29.86 16.16
C GLY A 272 -6.46 30.20 17.50
N LEU A 273 -6.30 29.35 18.52
CA LEU A 273 -6.92 29.59 19.83
C LEU A 273 -6.34 30.87 20.45
N LYS A 274 -7.19 31.62 21.16
CA LYS A 274 -6.72 32.76 21.95
C LYS A 274 -5.88 32.26 23.12
N THR A 275 -4.65 32.77 23.21
CA THR A 275 -3.70 32.51 24.29
C THR A 275 -3.43 33.80 25.05
N ASP A 276 -3.46 33.74 26.37
CA ASP A 276 -2.92 34.78 27.23
C ASP A 276 -1.57 34.28 27.78
N LEU A 277 -0.49 35.03 27.56
CA LEU A 277 0.87 34.59 27.93
C LEU A 277 1.10 34.62 29.44
N ASP A 278 0.30 35.41 30.16
CA ASP A 278 0.35 35.53 31.62
C ASP A 278 -0.62 34.54 32.33
N GLU A 279 -1.35 33.70 31.57
CA GLU A 279 -2.26 32.69 32.13
C GLU A 279 -1.50 31.50 32.74
N ASN A 280 -1.67 31.32 34.06
CA ASN A 280 -1.11 30.18 34.78
C ASN A 280 -1.88 28.89 34.44
N THR A 281 -1.14 27.80 34.22
CA THR A 281 -1.72 26.48 33.96
C THR A 281 -2.08 25.77 35.26
N SER A 282 -3.12 24.95 35.27
CA SER A 282 -3.48 24.10 36.43
C SER A 282 -2.60 22.87 36.65
N PHE A 283 -1.47 22.73 35.94
CA PHE A 283 -0.56 21.59 36.05
C PHE A 283 0.41 21.75 37.23
N ALA A 284 0.74 20.64 37.89
CA ALA A 284 1.56 20.62 39.11
C ALA A 284 3.01 21.10 38.90
N ASP A 285 3.52 20.98 37.68
CA ASP A 285 4.85 21.38 37.23
C ASP A 285 4.83 22.68 36.40
N HIS A 286 3.84 23.55 36.63
CA HIS A 286 3.66 24.82 35.91
C HIS A 286 4.96 25.64 35.74
N GLU A 287 5.80 25.72 36.77
CA GLU A 287 7.07 26.48 36.72
C GLU A 287 8.15 25.85 35.83
N SER A 288 8.01 24.57 35.47
CA SER A 288 8.87 23.93 34.48
C SER A 288 8.45 24.24 33.03
N ILE A 289 7.25 24.81 32.82
CA ILE A 289 6.74 25.16 31.50
C ILE A 289 7.42 26.47 31.04
N PRO A 290 8.09 26.48 29.88
CA PRO A 290 8.73 27.70 29.35
C PRO A 290 7.74 28.86 29.25
N ALA A 291 8.16 30.06 29.64
CA ALA A 291 7.30 31.25 29.70
C ALA A 291 6.55 31.52 28.38
N TYR A 292 7.23 31.36 27.23
CA TYR A 292 6.64 31.54 25.90
C TYR A 292 5.47 30.57 25.60
N ALA A 293 5.37 29.46 26.34
CA ALA A 293 4.44 28.37 26.12
C ALA A 293 3.30 28.30 27.14
N LYS A 294 3.40 28.98 28.30
CA LYS A 294 2.40 28.91 29.40
C LYS A 294 0.96 29.13 28.87
N GLY A 295 0.73 30.22 28.13
CA GLY A 295 -0.55 30.51 27.49
C GLY A 295 -1.02 29.51 26.43
N PHE A 296 -0.11 28.91 25.66
CA PHE A 296 -0.46 27.86 24.69
C PHE A 296 -0.89 26.57 25.41
N VAL A 297 -0.19 26.19 26.47
CA VAL A 297 -0.52 25.01 27.28
C VAL A 297 -1.83 25.20 28.04
N ALA A 298 -2.09 26.40 28.59
CA ALA A 298 -3.36 26.75 29.22
C ALA A 298 -4.54 26.65 28.23
N ALA A 299 -4.41 27.26 27.04
CA ALA A 299 -5.43 27.19 25.99
C ALA A 299 -5.68 25.75 25.52
N ALA A 300 -4.64 24.92 25.37
CA ALA A 300 -4.76 23.52 24.98
C ALA A 300 -5.49 22.66 26.04
N ALA A 301 -5.20 22.90 27.32
CA ALA A 301 -5.87 22.21 28.42
C ALA A 301 -7.36 22.59 28.51
N LYS A 302 -7.65 23.89 28.37
CA LYS A 302 -9.02 24.44 28.35
C LYS A 302 -9.85 23.94 27.17
N ALA A 303 -9.21 23.70 26.02
CA ALA A 303 -9.83 23.08 24.84
C ALA A 303 -9.92 21.54 24.93
N GLY A 304 -9.48 20.91 26.01
CA GLY A 304 -9.51 19.44 26.19
C GLY A 304 -8.52 18.66 25.31
N LEU A 305 -7.63 19.35 24.57
CA LEU A 305 -6.67 18.74 23.66
C LEU A 305 -5.61 17.93 24.44
N VAL A 306 -5.16 18.48 25.57
CA VAL A 306 -4.18 17.87 26.48
C VAL A 306 -4.70 17.74 27.90
N GLN A 307 -4.16 16.75 28.60
CA GLN A 307 -4.40 16.47 30.01
C GLN A 307 -3.05 16.20 30.69
N GLY A 308 -3.03 16.29 32.01
CA GLY A 308 -1.86 15.97 32.82
C GLY A 308 -1.54 14.47 32.76
N LYS A 309 -0.26 14.14 32.90
CA LYS A 309 0.24 12.79 33.20
C LYS A 309 0.03 12.50 34.70
N GLU A 310 0.79 11.54 35.23
CA GLU A 310 0.84 11.24 36.66
C GLU A 310 1.03 12.51 37.52
N ASN A 311 0.39 12.53 38.68
CA ASN A 311 0.39 13.66 39.62
C ASN A 311 -0.05 15.01 39.01
N ASN A 312 -0.81 14.99 37.91
CA ASN A 312 -1.24 16.18 37.16
C ASN A 312 -0.06 17.04 36.65
N ALA A 313 1.08 16.41 36.34
CA ALA A 313 2.19 17.07 35.64
C ALA A 313 1.91 17.19 34.14
N PHE A 314 2.21 18.33 33.53
CA PHE A 314 2.23 18.48 32.07
C PHE A 314 3.39 17.70 31.46
N ALA A 315 4.56 17.71 32.11
CA ALA A 315 5.84 17.19 31.64
C ALA A 315 6.34 17.91 30.36
N PRO A 316 6.71 19.20 30.45
CA PRO A 316 6.95 20.08 29.30
C PRO A 316 8.11 19.66 28.40
N ASN A 317 9.16 19.06 28.99
CA ASN A 317 10.40 18.70 28.29
C ASN A 317 10.43 17.24 27.83
N ASP A 318 9.41 16.45 28.16
CA ASP A 318 9.33 15.06 27.74
C ASP A 318 9.26 14.95 26.21
N PRO A 319 10.04 14.04 25.59
CA PRO A 319 9.81 13.62 24.21
C PRO A 319 8.41 13.05 24.02
N THR A 320 7.78 13.33 22.89
CA THR A 320 6.45 12.80 22.56
C THR A 320 6.54 11.53 21.73
N THR A 321 5.71 10.53 22.02
CA THR A 321 5.69 9.28 21.24
C THR A 321 4.92 9.42 19.92
N ARG A 322 5.11 8.48 18.99
CA ARG A 322 4.31 8.39 17.75
C ARG A 322 2.81 8.30 18.05
N ALA A 323 2.42 7.57 19.08
CA ALA A 323 1.04 7.41 19.52
C ALA A 323 0.44 8.72 20.07
N GLU A 324 1.20 9.45 20.89
CA GLU A 324 0.79 10.77 21.39
C GLU A 324 0.63 11.79 20.25
N ALA A 325 1.60 11.83 19.33
CA ALA A 325 1.60 12.74 18.20
C ALA A 325 0.37 12.57 17.30
N VAL A 326 0.06 11.34 16.87
CA VAL A 326 -1.12 11.09 16.03
C VAL A 326 -2.42 11.35 16.78
N THR A 327 -2.49 11.01 18.07
CA THR A 327 -3.69 11.25 18.88
C THR A 327 -3.98 12.74 19.03
N LEU A 328 -2.98 13.58 19.29
CA LEU A 328 -3.17 15.01 19.41
C LEU A 328 -3.53 15.68 18.07
N ILE A 329 -2.93 15.22 16.96
CA ILE A 329 -3.30 15.65 15.61
C ILE A 329 -4.76 15.30 15.30
N LEU A 330 -5.24 14.10 15.68
CA LEU A 330 -6.64 13.72 15.47
C LEU A 330 -7.60 14.55 16.34
N ARG A 331 -7.30 14.75 17.63
CA ARG A 331 -8.09 15.65 18.50
C ARG A 331 -8.20 17.06 17.91
N MET A 332 -7.12 17.59 17.36
CA MET A 332 -7.11 18.88 16.66
C MET A 332 -8.04 18.89 15.44
N LEU A 333 -8.07 17.81 14.63
CA LEU A 333 -9.01 17.68 13.51
C LEU A 333 -10.47 17.59 13.99
N ASP A 334 -10.71 16.90 15.11
CA ASP A 334 -12.05 16.75 15.71
C ASP A 334 -12.55 18.01 16.44
N THR A 335 -11.69 19.03 16.58
CA THR A 335 -12.01 20.33 17.21
C THR A 335 -12.42 21.39 16.18
N LYS A 336 -12.29 21.11 14.87
CA LYS A 336 -12.64 22.04 13.78
C LYS A 336 -14.08 21.88 13.29
#